data_AF-A0A932KLG9-F1
#
_entry.id   AF-A0A932KLG9-F1
#
_cell.length_a   1.000
_cell.length_b   1.000
_cell.length_c   1.000
_cell.angle_alpha   90.00
_cell.angle_beta   90.00
_cell.angle_gamma   90.00
#
_symmetry.space_group_name_H-M   'P 1'
#
loop_
_entity.id
_entity.type
_entity.pdbx_description
1 polymer ?
#
loop_
_entity_poly.entity_id
_entity_poly.type
_entity_poly.pdbx_seq_one_letter_code
_entity_poly.pdbx_strand_id
1 'polypeptide(L)'
;MRQRKTGFTLIELMITVAVVGILAAIAYPSYMDSVRKSRRSDAINDLSAIALAQEKWRANYPTYATNLTAAPPTGLGFNSTTSGGYYNLSFVGTPNAITFTIKADAVTTKSQYNDTTCRDLQINQNGPVIDGTHPAECWKRN
;
A
#
# COMPACT_ATOMS: atom_id res chain seq x y z
N MET A 1 -53.78 31.88 -1.01
CA MET A 1 -52.48 32.40 -1.47
C MET A 1 -51.79 31.33 -2.31
N ARG A 2 -51.57 31.58 -3.60
CA ARG A 2 -50.94 30.62 -4.52
C ARG A 2 -49.42 30.74 -4.35
N GLN A 3 -48.79 29.79 -3.65
CA GLN A 3 -47.34 29.74 -3.57
C GLN A 3 -46.76 29.53 -4.97
N ARG A 4 -45.98 30.51 -5.46
CA ARG A 4 -45.21 30.35 -6.69
C ARG A 4 -44.10 29.34 -6.40
N LYS A 5 -44.10 28.21 -7.12
CA LYS A 5 -42.95 27.29 -7.09
C LYS A 5 -41.76 28.01 -7.73
N THR A 6 -40.79 28.40 -6.93
CA THR A 6 -39.48 28.87 -7.39
C THR A 6 -38.66 27.65 -7.77
N GLY A 7 -38.48 27.42 -9.08
CA GLY A 7 -37.59 26.38 -9.62
C GLY A 7 -36.24 26.96 -10.02
N PHE A 8 -35.20 26.13 -10.00
CA PHE A 8 -33.89 26.45 -10.55
C PHE A 8 -33.97 26.74 -12.05
N THR A 9 -33.18 27.71 -12.53
CA THR A 9 -33.07 27.98 -13.96
C THR A 9 -32.08 27.02 -14.61
N LEU A 10 -32.23 26.75 -15.91
CA LEU A 10 -31.28 25.92 -16.67
C LEU A 10 -29.87 26.51 -16.65
N ILE A 11 -29.73 27.83 -16.71
CA ILE A 11 -28.43 28.50 -16.68
C ILE A 11 -27.73 28.32 -15.32
N GLU A 12 -28.48 28.34 -14.24
CA GLU A 12 -27.96 28.14 -12.88
C GLU A 12 -27.50 26.68 -12.67
N LEU A 13 -28.21 25.71 -13.25
CA LEU A 13 -27.76 24.33 -13.32
C LEU A 13 -26.46 24.19 -14.15
N MET A 14 -26.35 24.87 -15.28
CA MET A 14 -25.13 24.80 -16.11
C MET A 14 -23.91 25.39 -15.40
N ILE A 15 -24.06 26.53 -14.72
CA ILE A 15 -22.97 27.16 -13.96
C ILE A 15 -22.55 26.26 -12.79
N THR A 16 -23.52 25.71 -12.04
CA THR A 16 -23.21 24.82 -10.92
C THR A 16 -22.47 23.56 -11.34
N VAL A 17 -22.90 22.89 -12.43
CA VAL A 17 -22.20 21.73 -12.97
C VAL A 17 -20.80 22.10 -13.46
N ALA A 18 -20.62 23.26 -14.09
CA ALA A 18 -19.30 23.74 -14.53
C ALA A 18 -18.34 23.94 -13.34
N VAL A 19 -18.80 24.56 -12.25
CA VAL A 19 -18.00 24.76 -11.03
C VAL A 19 -17.65 23.41 -10.39
N VAL A 20 -18.61 22.50 -10.25
CA VAL A 20 -18.36 21.15 -9.69
C VAL A 20 -17.37 20.37 -10.55
N GLY A 21 -17.45 20.47 -11.88
CA GLY A 21 -16.52 19.83 -12.80
C GLY A 21 -15.07 20.30 -12.60
N ILE A 22 -14.85 21.60 -12.44
CA ILE A 22 -13.52 22.17 -12.17
C ILE A 22 -12.97 21.67 -10.83
N LEU A 23 -13.79 21.69 -9.77
CA LEU A 23 -13.38 21.21 -8.46
C LEU A 23 -13.03 19.72 -8.47
N ALA A 24 -13.85 18.90 -9.14
CA ALA A 24 -13.63 17.46 -9.25
C ALA A 24 -12.31 17.14 -9.97
N ALA A 25 -11.95 17.89 -11.02
CA ALA A 25 -10.71 17.68 -11.77
C ALA A 25 -9.44 17.84 -10.91
N ILE A 26 -9.46 18.71 -9.90
CA ILE A 26 -8.33 18.94 -8.98
C ILE A 26 -8.41 17.99 -7.77
N ALA A 27 -9.62 17.84 -7.20
CA ALA A 27 -9.81 17.08 -5.97
C ALA A 27 -9.63 15.57 -6.17
N TYR A 28 -10.09 15.02 -7.30
CA TYR A 28 -10.06 13.59 -7.56
C TYR A 28 -8.64 12.98 -7.61
N PRO A 29 -7.67 13.51 -8.39
CA PRO A 29 -6.32 12.96 -8.39
C PRO A 29 -5.64 13.05 -7.01
N SER A 30 -5.81 14.18 -6.30
CA SER A 30 -5.28 14.38 -4.95
C SER A 30 -5.85 13.37 -3.94
N TYR A 31 -7.15 13.09 -4.03
CA TYR A 31 -7.80 12.06 -3.23
C TYR A 31 -7.24 10.67 -3.53
N MET A 32 -7.06 10.33 -4.81
CA MET A 32 -6.49 9.04 -5.21
C MET A 32 -5.06 8.84 -4.69
N ASP A 33 -4.23 9.89 -4.70
CA ASP A 33 -2.88 9.83 -4.13
C ASP A 33 -2.90 9.64 -2.61
N SER A 34 -3.84 10.27 -1.92
CA SER A 34 -4.05 10.07 -0.48
C SER A 34 -4.45 8.62 -0.16
N VAL A 35 -5.33 8.04 -0.97
CA VAL A 35 -5.73 6.63 -0.83
C VAL A 35 -4.55 5.69 -1.11
N ARG A 36 -3.73 5.95 -2.12
CA ARG A 36 -2.51 5.17 -2.43
C ARG A 36 -1.50 5.25 -1.29
N LYS A 37 -1.26 6.43 -0.72
CA LYS A 37 -0.42 6.62 0.47
C LYS A 37 -0.92 5.79 1.66
N SER A 38 -2.23 5.81 1.93
CA SER A 38 -2.83 4.99 2.99
C SER A 38 -2.55 3.50 2.78
N ARG A 39 -2.75 2.98 1.57
CA ARG A 39 -2.50 1.57 1.24
C ARG A 39 -1.01 1.19 1.31
N ARG A 40 -0.11 2.10 0.95
CA ARG A 40 1.33 1.94 1.18
C ARG A 40 1.63 1.86 2.67
N SER A 41 1.00 2.70 3.50
CA SER A 41 1.15 2.64 4.95
C SER A 41 0.77 1.26 5.51
N ASP A 42 -0.34 0.67 5.03
CA ASP A 42 -0.74 -0.70 5.41
C ASP A 42 0.34 -1.72 5.05
N ALA A 43 0.87 -1.65 3.82
CA ALA A 43 1.96 -2.53 3.38
C ALA A 43 3.24 -2.33 4.22
N ILE A 44 3.62 -1.10 4.51
CA ILE A 44 4.79 -0.77 5.35
C ILE A 44 4.62 -1.35 6.75
N ASN A 45 3.41 -1.31 7.32
CA ASN A 45 3.13 -1.89 8.63
C ASN A 45 3.30 -3.41 8.61
N ASP A 46 2.73 -4.10 7.61
CA ASP A 46 2.86 -5.55 7.47
C ASP A 46 4.32 -5.97 7.22
N LEU A 47 5.04 -5.26 6.33
CA LEU A 47 6.47 -5.50 6.07
C LEU A 47 7.32 -5.31 7.34
N SER A 48 7.03 -4.27 8.12
CA SER A 48 7.75 -3.99 9.38
C SER A 48 7.46 -5.06 10.44
N ALA A 49 6.21 -5.54 10.51
CA ALA A 49 5.83 -6.63 11.40
C ALA A 49 6.51 -7.95 11.02
N ILE A 50 6.60 -8.26 9.72
CA ILE A 50 7.33 -9.43 9.21
C ILE A 50 8.82 -9.33 9.51
N ALA A 51 9.44 -8.16 9.30
CA ALA A 51 10.85 -7.94 9.62
C ALA A 51 11.13 -8.17 11.11
N LEU A 52 10.28 -7.65 12.01
CA LEU A 52 10.39 -7.91 13.45
C LEU A 52 10.22 -9.40 13.78
N ALA A 53 9.28 -10.08 13.13
CA ALA A 53 9.08 -11.52 13.32
C ALA A 53 10.28 -12.35 12.83
N GLN A 54 10.95 -11.92 11.76
CA GLN A 54 12.19 -12.52 11.27
C GLN A 54 13.33 -12.39 12.30
N GLU A 55 13.49 -11.22 12.92
CA GLU A 55 14.50 -11.04 13.98
C GLU A 55 14.18 -11.88 15.22
N LYS A 56 12.91 -11.97 15.62
CA LYS A 56 12.46 -12.88 16.69
C LYS A 56 12.72 -14.35 16.35
N TRP A 57 12.56 -14.72 15.08
CA TRP A 57 12.86 -16.07 14.60
C TRP A 57 14.37 -16.35 14.68
N ARG A 58 15.23 -15.43 14.23
CA ARG A 58 16.70 -15.59 14.30
C ARG A 58 17.25 -15.75 15.70
N ALA A 59 16.55 -15.24 16.71
CA ALA A 59 16.92 -15.49 18.10
C ALA A 59 16.87 -16.98 18.50
N ASN A 60 16.09 -17.80 17.79
CA ASN A 60 15.87 -19.22 18.10
C ASN A 60 16.39 -20.18 17.02
N TYR A 61 16.67 -19.69 15.82
CA TYR A 61 17.07 -20.52 14.67
C TYR A 61 18.30 -19.94 13.94
N PRO A 62 19.16 -20.79 13.36
CA PRO A 62 20.39 -20.36 12.68
C PRO A 62 20.15 -19.62 11.36
N THR A 63 18.93 -19.70 10.81
CA THR A 63 18.53 -19.03 9.55
C THR A 63 17.25 -18.25 9.74
N TYR A 64 17.03 -17.27 8.86
CA TYR A 64 15.73 -16.60 8.75
C TYR A 64 14.66 -17.59 8.30
N ALA A 65 13.39 -17.33 8.64
CA ALA A 65 12.27 -18.15 8.25
C ALA A 65 12.07 -18.08 6.74
N THR A 66 11.90 -19.23 6.09
CA THR A 66 11.66 -19.34 4.65
C THR A 66 10.18 -19.43 4.30
N ASN A 67 9.32 -19.65 5.30
CA ASN A 67 7.88 -19.75 5.12
C ASN A 67 7.16 -18.57 5.81
N LEU A 68 6.47 -17.77 4.99
CA LEU A 68 5.72 -16.60 5.48
C LEU A 68 4.41 -17.01 6.18
N THR A 69 3.70 -18.00 5.64
CA THR A 69 2.29 -18.26 5.97
C THR A 69 2.08 -19.38 6.98
N ALA A 70 2.96 -20.37 7.02
CA ALA A 70 2.89 -21.44 8.01
C ALA A 70 3.05 -20.85 9.42
N ALA A 71 2.26 -21.32 10.38
CA ALA A 71 2.36 -20.87 11.76
C ALA A 71 3.71 -21.27 12.39
N PRO A 72 4.20 -20.51 13.39
CA PRO A 72 5.31 -20.97 14.22
C PRO A 72 5.02 -22.36 14.81
N PRO A 73 6.00 -23.28 14.86
CA PRO A 73 7.42 -23.08 14.63
C PRO A 73 7.89 -23.35 13.19
N THR A 74 6.99 -23.49 12.22
CA THR A 74 7.34 -23.86 10.82
C THR A 74 7.36 -22.69 9.84
N GLY A 75 6.94 -21.50 10.29
CA GLY A 75 6.98 -20.25 9.55
C GLY A 75 6.58 -19.07 10.43
N LEU A 76 6.26 -17.93 9.81
CA LEU A 76 5.95 -16.69 10.52
C LEU A 76 4.47 -16.48 10.83
N GLY A 77 3.56 -17.21 10.19
CA GLY A 77 2.11 -17.11 10.41
C GLY A 77 1.44 -15.84 9.88
N PHE A 78 2.02 -15.20 8.85
CA PHE A 78 1.46 -14.00 8.22
C PHE A 78 0.63 -14.36 6.98
N ASN A 79 -0.32 -13.50 6.60
CA ASN A 79 -1.00 -13.64 5.32
C ASN A 79 -0.05 -13.28 4.17
N SER A 80 -0.30 -13.83 2.99
CA SER A 80 0.40 -13.47 1.75
C SER A 80 -0.17 -12.20 1.10
N THR A 81 -1.06 -11.49 1.78
CA THR A 81 -1.71 -10.26 1.31
C THR A 81 -1.90 -9.31 2.47
N THR A 82 -1.80 -8.01 2.21
CA THR A 82 -2.14 -6.99 3.21
C THR A 82 -3.64 -7.00 3.53
N SER A 83 -4.03 -6.43 4.68
CA SER A 83 -5.44 -6.39 5.14
C SER A 83 -6.41 -5.83 4.08
N GLY A 84 -5.98 -4.81 3.33
CA GLY A 84 -6.77 -4.23 2.23
C GLY A 84 -6.76 -5.02 0.92
N GLY A 85 -5.94 -6.06 0.80
CA GLY A 85 -5.78 -6.88 -0.41
C GLY A 85 -5.19 -6.13 -1.60
N TYR A 86 -4.48 -5.01 -1.36
CA TYR A 86 -3.87 -4.19 -2.41
C TYR A 86 -2.44 -4.58 -2.73
N TYR A 87 -1.78 -5.32 -1.84
CA TYR A 87 -0.43 -5.84 -2.02
C TYR A 87 -0.35 -7.32 -1.70
N ASN A 88 0.42 -8.06 -2.48
CA ASN A 88 0.86 -9.42 -2.19
C ASN A 88 2.20 -9.39 -1.45
N LEU A 89 2.31 -10.13 -0.36
CA LEU A 89 3.49 -10.25 0.48
C LEU A 89 4.24 -11.54 0.13
N SER A 90 5.52 -11.42 -0.20
CA SER A 90 6.35 -12.58 -0.57
C SER A 90 7.83 -12.31 -0.37
N PHE A 91 8.63 -13.36 -0.17
CA PHE A 91 10.08 -13.22 -0.10
C PHE A 91 10.67 -12.98 -1.49
N VAL A 92 11.67 -12.11 -1.55
CA VAL A 92 12.55 -11.95 -2.70
C VAL A 92 13.71 -12.91 -2.52
N GLY A 93 13.73 -13.97 -3.34
CA GLY A 93 14.65 -15.09 -3.16
C GLY A 93 14.34 -15.91 -1.91
N THR A 94 15.29 -16.77 -1.52
CA THR A 94 15.15 -17.64 -0.34
C THR A 94 15.90 -17.04 0.84
N PRO A 95 15.21 -16.71 1.97
CA PRO A 95 15.88 -16.31 3.20
C PRO A 95 16.92 -17.33 3.66
N ASN A 96 18.00 -16.87 4.27
CA ASN A 96 19.12 -17.72 4.69
C ASN A 96 19.71 -17.28 6.04
N ALA A 97 20.95 -17.66 6.36
CA ALA A 97 21.60 -17.31 7.62
C ALA A 97 21.92 -15.81 7.77
N ILE A 98 22.10 -15.09 6.66
CA ILE A 98 22.63 -13.72 6.64
C ILE A 98 21.62 -12.68 6.14
N THR A 99 20.64 -13.07 5.34
CA THR A 99 19.68 -12.12 4.78
C THR A 99 18.29 -12.72 4.58
N PHE A 100 17.31 -11.83 4.67
CA PHE A 100 15.99 -12.01 4.08
C PHE A 100 15.64 -10.73 3.33
N THR A 101 14.75 -10.82 2.36
CA THR A 101 14.08 -9.65 1.79
C THR A 101 12.63 -10.02 1.60
N ILE A 102 11.73 -9.22 2.17
CA ILE A 102 10.29 -9.38 1.99
C ILE A 102 9.79 -8.19 1.18
N LYS A 103 8.98 -8.47 0.15
CA LYS A 103 8.34 -7.45 -0.68
C LYS A 103 6.83 -7.42 -0.52
N ALA A 104 6.27 -6.25 -0.67
CA ALA A 104 4.86 -6.00 -0.91
C ALA A 104 4.70 -5.54 -2.37
N ASP A 105 4.06 -6.34 -3.21
CA ASP A 105 3.89 -6.10 -4.65
C ASP A 105 2.42 -5.77 -4.96
N ALA A 106 2.15 -4.63 -5.59
CA ALA A 106 0.80 -4.18 -5.84
C ALA A 106 0.02 -5.18 -6.71
N VAL A 107 -1.18 -5.53 -6.28
CA VAL A 107 -2.02 -6.52 -6.98
C VAL A 107 -2.46 -5.95 -8.34
N THR A 108 -2.15 -6.67 -9.43
CA THR A 108 -2.36 -6.25 -10.83
C THR A 108 -3.79 -5.86 -11.18
N THR A 109 -4.77 -6.45 -10.50
CA THR A 109 -6.21 -6.21 -10.72
C THR A 109 -6.77 -5.07 -9.85
N LYS A 110 -5.95 -4.42 -9.03
CA LYS A 110 -6.36 -3.35 -8.10
C LYS A 110 -5.77 -2.01 -8.49
N SER A 111 -6.42 -0.93 -8.08
CA SER A 111 -6.00 0.44 -8.44
C SER A 111 -4.64 0.85 -7.87
N GLN A 112 -4.10 0.11 -6.89
CA GLN A 112 -2.75 0.32 -6.39
C GLN A 112 -1.67 -0.02 -7.44
N TYR A 113 -1.95 -0.89 -8.41
CA TYR A 113 -1.00 -1.23 -9.49
C TYR A 113 -0.64 -0.03 -10.38
N ASN A 114 -1.49 1.00 -10.37
CA ASN A 114 -1.28 2.26 -11.08
C ASN A 114 -0.36 3.23 -10.32
N ASP A 115 0.09 2.89 -9.10
CA ASP A 115 1.15 3.61 -8.40
C ASP A 115 2.52 3.17 -8.97
N THR A 116 2.82 3.58 -10.20
CA THR A 116 3.95 3.05 -10.97
C THR A 116 5.31 3.28 -10.32
N THR A 117 5.45 4.37 -9.55
CA THR A 117 6.69 4.72 -8.84
C THR A 117 6.89 3.86 -7.58
N CYS A 118 5.79 3.46 -6.94
CA CYS A 118 5.82 2.75 -5.65
C CYS A 118 5.03 1.45 -5.74
N ARG A 119 5.17 0.76 -6.87
CA ARG A 119 4.42 -0.46 -7.19
C ARG A 119 4.80 -1.60 -6.25
N ASP A 120 6.08 -1.67 -5.88
CA ASP A 120 6.55 -2.56 -4.84
C ASP A 120 7.36 -1.83 -3.77
N LEU A 121 7.32 -2.39 -2.57
CA LEU A 121 8.04 -1.94 -1.39
C LEU A 121 8.79 -3.13 -0.83
N GLN A 122 10.07 -2.97 -0.48
CA GLN A 122 10.89 -4.06 0.04
C GLN A 122 11.61 -3.67 1.33
N ILE A 123 11.68 -4.60 2.28
CA ILE A 123 12.46 -4.47 3.51
C ILE A 123 13.33 -5.70 3.68
N ASN A 124 14.56 -5.50 4.13
CA ASN A 124 15.51 -6.55 4.49
C ASN A 124 15.94 -6.40 5.96
N GLN A 125 16.89 -7.22 6.40
CA GLN A 125 17.41 -7.18 7.77
C GLN A 125 18.00 -5.82 8.20
N ASN A 126 18.38 -4.97 7.23
CA ASN A 126 18.95 -3.65 7.47
C ASN A 126 17.90 -2.53 7.42
N GLY A 127 16.64 -2.84 7.09
CA GLY A 127 15.56 -1.88 6.94
C GLY A 127 15.08 -1.74 5.49
N PRO A 128 14.41 -0.62 5.16
CA PRO A 128 13.86 -0.38 3.84
C PRO A 128 14.94 -0.49 2.74
N VAL A 129 14.64 -1.22 1.68
CA VAL A 129 15.48 -1.23 0.48
C VAL A 129 15.20 0.06 -0.29
N ILE A 130 16.25 0.87 -0.47
CA ILE A 130 16.19 2.14 -1.20
C ILE A 130 17.23 2.10 -2.31
N ASP A 131 16.77 2.11 -3.57
CA ASP A 131 17.62 2.03 -4.76
C ASP A 131 16.97 2.77 -5.94
N GLY A 132 17.52 2.62 -7.16
CA GLY A 132 17.00 3.30 -8.36
C GLY A 132 15.60 2.84 -8.81
N THR A 133 15.11 1.71 -8.29
CA THR A 133 13.78 1.15 -8.56
C THR A 133 12.83 1.25 -7.37
N HIS A 134 13.35 1.40 -6.15
CA HIS A 134 12.61 1.55 -4.90
C HIS A 134 12.98 2.88 -4.24
N PRO A 135 12.31 3.99 -4.60
CA PRO A 135 12.74 5.29 -4.15
C PRO A 135 12.20 5.61 -2.73
N ALA A 136 12.95 6.43 -1.99
CA ALA A 136 12.74 6.64 -0.55
C ALA A 136 11.37 7.25 -0.21
N GLU A 137 10.78 8.04 -1.11
CA GLU A 137 9.48 8.66 -0.92
C GLU A 137 8.33 7.65 -0.81
N CYS A 138 8.51 6.43 -1.33
CA CYS A 138 7.51 5.38 -1.23
C CYS A 138 7.30 4.88 0.21
N TRP A 139 8.29 5.11 1.09
CA TRP A 139 8.27 4.76 2.51
C TRP A 139 7.75 5.88 3.43
N LYS A 140 7.38 7.03 2.88
CA LYS A 140 6.79 8.12 3.66
C LYS A 140 5.35 7.78 4.04
N ARG A 141 5.06 7.82 5.34
CA ARG A 141 3.72 7.56 5.90
C ARG A 141 2.76 8.76 5.82
N ASN A 142 3.28 9.98 5.57
CA ASN A 142 2.54 11.24 5.46
C ASN A 142 2.87 11.97 4.15
#